data_AF-A0A139WJJ1-F1
#
_entry.id   AF-A0A139WJJ1-F1
#
_cell.length_a   1.000
_cell.length_b   1.000
_cell.length_c   1.000
_cell.angle_alpha   90.00
_cell.angle_beta   90.00
_cell.angle_gamma   90.00
#
_symmetry.space_group_name_H-M   'P 1'
#
loop_
_entity.id
_entity.type
_entity.pdbx_description
1 polymer ?
#
loop_
_entity_poly.entity_id
_entity_poly.type
_entity_poly.pdbx_seq_one_letter_code
_entity_poly.pdbx_strand_id
1 'polypeptide(L)'
;MYTLCPPTVGIFGCLALVLGVISSLYVIPTIENSYLLHAVYQNGSFLLNEFLKPEVKTVFKIYFFDVTNSEEVKKGEKPIVREIGPYVYNEFKFRTIINYTETSDTFDFFEKTQLFFNAEESGGRSENDFVTVINSALITIGNNIEDQIKHQTSKVDDVFEHFLDDYDLFIKARVRDVLFDGIVINCSNESGLVCLYLKTEQTEFLRPFGNDLKFSIFNHINGTMNLKNCKNMAIILSHPHFYLGDDVLLNYVQGLSPEKKIHESFITLGARSGIILNYAVRFQFNVPIKRNKHLGTTNMREGIFPVLWTEEIQELDEKF
;
A
#
# COMPACT_ATOMS: atom_id res chain seq x y z
N MET A 1 -49.29 -24.07 48.22
CA MET A 1 -48.45 -24.69 47.17
C MET A 1 -49.37 -25.24 46.10
N TYR A 2 -49.49 -24.58 44.95
CA TYR A 2 -50.25 -25.13 43.82
C TYR A 2 -49.38 -26.18 43.13
N THR A 3 -49.64 -27.46 43.38
CA THR A 3 -49.03 -28.56 42.62
C THR A 3 -49.67 -28.57 41.23
N LEU A 4 -48.93 -28.11 40.21
CA LEU A 4 -49.32 -28.24 38.82
C LEU A 4 -49.57 -29.71 38.49
N CYS A 5 -50.76 -30.00 37.95
CA CYS A 5 -51.17 -31.37 37.64
C CYS A 5 -50.28 -31.92 36.51
N PRO A 6 -49.79 -33.17 36.56
CA PRO A 6 -48.90 -33.75 35.54
C PRO A 6 -49.31 -33.52 34.07
N PRO A 7 -50.60 -33.57 33.67
CA PRO A 7 -51.00 -33.28 32.29
C PRO A 7 -50.78 -31.82 31.88
N THR A 8 -50.90 -30.87 32.82
CA THR A 8 -50.69 -29.45 32.51
C THR A 8 -49.23 -29.16 32.17
N VAL A 9 -48.30 -29.77 32.90
CA VAL A 9 -46.85 -29.67 32.62
C VAL A 9 -46.51 -30.26 31.25
N GLY A 10 -47.12 -31.39 30.88
CA GLY A 10 -46.95 -32.00 29.55
C GLY A 10 -47.44 -31.10 28.41
N ILE A 11 -48.58 -30.42 28.58
CA ILE A 11 -49.12 -29.49 27.57
C ILE A 11 -48.19 -28.29 27.39
N PHE A 12 -47.71 -27.68 28.48
CA PHE A 12 -46.76 -26.57 28.40
C PHE A 12 -45.44 -26.98 27.76
N GLY A 13 -44.93 -28.18 28.06
CA GLY A 13 -43.73 -28.74 27.44
C GLY A 13 -43.89 -28.94 25.93
N CYS A 14 -44.99 -29.53 25.49
CA CYS A 14 -45.31 -29.68 24.06
C CYS A 14 -45.44 -28.32 23.37
N LEU A 15 -46.10 -27.35 24.00
CA LEU A 15 -46.25 -26.00 23.45
C LEU A 15 -44.90 -25.29 23.30
N ALA A 16 -44.02 -25.40 24.30
CA ALA A 16 -42.66 -24.85 24.25
C ALA A 16 -41.81 -25.51 23.15
N LEU A 17 -41.94 -26.83 22.95
CA LEU A 17 -41.26 -27.54 21.85
C LEU A 17 -41.76 -27.09 20.48
N VAL A 18 -43.09 -26.98 20.31
CA VAL A 18 -43.68 -26.50 19.05
C VAL A 18 -43.26 -25.06 18.77
N LEU A 19 -43.29 -24.17 19.76
CA LEU A 19 -42.81 -22.80 19.62
C LEU A 19 -41.30 -22.74 19.33
N GLY A 20 -40.50 -23.60 19.95
CA GLY A 20 -39.07 -23.72 19.67
C GLY A 20 -38.78 -24.16 18.24
N VAL A 21 -39.53 -25.14 17.72
CA VAL A 21 -39.43 -25.62 16.33
C VAL A 21 -39.92 -24.57 15.34
N ILE A 22 -41.03 -23.88 15.63
CA ILE A 22 -41.50 -22.78 14.77
C ILE A 22 -40.49 -21.63 14.75
N SER A 23 -39.92 -21.29 15.92
CA SER A 23 -38.89 -20.25 16.01
C SER A 23 -37.64 -20.64 15.23
N SER A 24 -37.19 -21.90 15.29
CA SER A 24 -35.98 -22.35 14.58
C SER A 24 -36.20 -22.49 13.07
N LEU A 25 -37.39 -22.85 12.62
CA LEU A 25 -37.69 -23.04 11.20
C LEU A 25 -38.13 -21.76 10.49
N TYR A 26 -38.75 -20.82 11.19
CA TYR A 26 -39.33 -19.63 10.55
C TYR A 26 -38.73 -18.33 11.09
N VAL A 27 -38.67 -18.14 12.41
CA VAL A 27 -38.26 -16.85 13.00
C VAL A 27 -36.77 -16.60 12.79
N ILE A 28 -35.91 -17.56 13.12
CA ILE A 28 -34.45 -17.43 12.96
C ILE A 28 -34.08 -17.26 11.47
N PRO A 29 -34.56 -18.08 10.52
CA PRO A 29 -34.23 -17.90 9.11
C PRO A 29 -34.77 -16.60 8.51
N THR A 30 -35.93 -16.11 8.96
CA THR A 30 -36.47 -14.82 8.49
C THR A 30 -35.61 -13.66 8.96
N ILE A 31 -35.13 -13.70 10.21
CA ILE A 31 -34.21 -12.71 10.75
C ILE A 31 -32.85 -12.80 10.05
N GLU A 32 -32.30 -14.00 9.87
CA GLU A 32 -31.03 -14.19 9.16
C GLU A 32 -31.11 -13.71 7.71
N ASN A 33 -32.19 -14.04 6.99
CA ASN A 33 -32.40 -13.57 5.63
C ASN A 33 -32.62 -12.06 5.54
N SER A 34 -33.26 -11.45 6.55
CA SER A 34 -33.41 -10.00 6.57
C SER A 34 -32.07 -9.29 6.75
N TYR A 35 -31.17 -9.81 7.59
CA TYR A 35 -29.79 -9.29 7.69
C TYR A 35 -29.02 -9.46 6.37
N LEU A 36 -29.16 -10.61 5.70
CA LEU A 36 -28.51 -10.85 4.40
C LEU A 36 -29.03 -9.93 3.30
N LEU A 37 -30.32 -9.58 3.31
CA LEU A 37 -30.91 -8.60 2.37
C LEU A 37 -30.33 -7.19 2.54
N HIS A 38 -30.00 -6.78 3.76
CA HIS A 38 -29.30 -5.51 4.02
C HIS A 38 -27.79 -5.59 3.74
N ALA A 39 -27.25 -6.80 3.57
CA ALA A 39 -25.88 -7.06 3.20
C ALA A 39 -25.65 -7.09 1.67
N VAL A 40 -26.50 -6.43 0.89
CA VAL A 40 -26.39 -6.30 -0.57
C VAL A 40 -26.12 -4.84 -0.93
N TYR A 41 -25.28 -4.59 -1.94
CA TYR A 41 -24.99 -3.26 -2.49
C TYR A 41 -26.15 -2.70 -3.33
N GLN A 42 -27.32 -2.53 -2.71
CA GLN A 42 -28.49 -1.94 -3.34
C GLN A 42 -28.62 -0.45 -3.02
N ASN A 43 -29.30 0.29 -3.90
CA ASN A 43 -29.54 1.71 -3.69
C ASN A 43 -30.29 1.97 -2.37
N GLY A 44 -29.73 2.82 -1.51
CA GLY A 44 -30.26 3.10 -0.17
C GLY A 44 -29.93 2.08 0.92
N SER A 45 -29.23 0.99 0.60
CA SER A 45 -28.74 0.03 1.60
C SER A 45 -27.64 0.63 2.48
N PHE A 46 -27.54 0.12 3.71
CA PHE A 46 -26.46 0.49 4.64
C PHE A 46 -25.08 0.18 4.05
N LEU A 47 -24.89 -1.04 3.50
CA LEU A 47 -23.59 -1.43 2.96
C LEU A 47 -23.16 -0.60 1.75
N LEU A 48 -24.09 -0.20 0.87
CA LEU A 48 -23.73 0.69 -0.22
C LEU A 48 -23.30 2.06 0.29
N ASN A 49 -24.00 2.62 1.28
CA ASN A 49 -23.62 3.91 1.85
C ASN A 49 -22.24 3.85 2.53
N GLU A 50 -22.00 2.83 3.34
CA GLU A 50 -20.70 2.61 3.99
C GLU A 50 -19.58 2.38 2.96
N PHE A 51 -19.87 1.66 1.88
CA PHE A 51 -18.91 1.46 0.80
C PHE A 51 -18.58 2.76 0.04
N LEU A 52 -19.59 3.58 -0.26
CA LEU A 52 -19.42 4.84 -0.99
C LEU A 52 -18.70 5.90 -0.16
N LYS A 53 -19.02 5.97 1.13
CA LYS A 53 -18.43 6.93 2.06
C LYS A 53 -18.27 6.27 3.44
N PRO A 54 -17.15 5.57 3.67
CA PRO A 54 -16.88 4.95 4.96
C PRO A 54 -16.85 6.00 6.06
N GLU A 55 -17.59 5.77 7.14
CA GLU A 55 -17.56 6.66 8.31
C GLU A 55 -16.38 6.33 9.24
N VAL A 56 -15.82 5.13 9.09
CA VAL A 56 -14.71 4.64 9.91
C VAL A 56 -13.42 5.38 9.54
N LYS A 57 -12.66 5.76 10.57
CA LYS A 57 -11.37 6.41 10.40
C LYS A 57 -10.31 5.40 9.94
N THR A 58 -9.72 5.65 8.78
CA THR A 58 -8.53 4.92 8.32
C THR A 58 -7.29 5.77 8.58
N VAL A 59 -6.25 5.13 9.12
CA VAL A 59 -4.97 5.75 9.42
C VAL A 59 -3.90 5.10 8.55
N PHE A 60 -3.17 5.92 7.80
CA PHE A 60 -2.06 5.50 6.96
C PHE A 60 -0.75 5.96 7.58
N LYS A 61 0.12 5.00 7.93
CA LYS A 61 1.43 5.27 8.55
C LYS A 61 2.54 4.85 7.62
N ILE A 62 3.63 5.61 7.63
CA ILE A 62 4.79 5.38 6.78
C ILE A 62 6.06 5.38 7.63
N TYR A 63 6.94 4.42 7.37
CA TYR A 63 8.21 4.23 8.07
C TYR A 63 9.32 4.08 7.04
N PHE A 64 10.36 4.90 7.13
CA PHE A 64 11.50 4.87 6.21
C PHE A 64 12.63 4.01 6.75
N PHE A 65 13.37 3.37 5.85
CA PHE A 65 14.67 2.78 6.17
C PHE A 65 15.77 3.79 5.82
N ASP A 66 16.13 4.63 6.80
CA ASP A 66 17.17 5.64 6.70
C ASP A 66 18.56 4.99 6.64
N VAL A 67 19.30 5.25 5.56
CA VAL A 67 20.60 4.62 5.29
C VAL A 67 21.71 5.39 6.01
N THR A 68 22.47 4.70 6.86
CA THR A 68 23.49 5.34 7.72
C THR A 68 24.91 5.28 7.16
N ASN A 69 25.18 4.37 6.22
CA ASN A 69 26.51 4.11 5.65
C ASN A 69 26.49 4.10 4.10
N SER A 70 25.86 5.11 3.48
CA SER A 70 25.65 5.16 2.02
C SER A 70 26.97 5.10 1.22
N GLU A 71 28.03 5.77 1.70
CA GLU A 71 29.33 5.83 1.02
C GLU A 71 30.06 4.48 1.04
N GLU A 72 29.91 3.71 2.10
CA GLU A 72 30.43 2.36 2.24
C GLU A 72 29.64 1.38 1.36
N VAL A 73 28.31 1.53 1.31
CA VAL A 73 27.44 0.69 0.49
C VAL A 73 27.76 0.83 -1.00
N LYS A 74 28.05 2.05 -1.48
CA LYS A 74 28.53 2.29 -2.86
C LYS A 74 29.80 1.51 -3.20
N LYS A 75 30.61 1.16 -2.19
CA LYS A 75 31.86 0.39 -2.32
C LYS A 75 31.68 -1.12 -2.13
N GLY A 76 30.46 -1.57 -1.86
CA GLY A 76 30.12 -2.99 -1.71
C GLY A 76 29.94 -3.48 -0.28
N GLU A 77 30.03 -2.59 0.70
CA GLU A 77 29.77 -2.94 2.11
C GLU A 77 28.28 -3.23 2.36
N LYS A 78 28.02 -3.94 3.47
CA LYS A 78 26.64 -4.28 3.87
C LYS A 78 25.86 -3.02 4.24
N PRO A 79 24.64 -2.80 3.70
CA PRO A 79 23.80 -1.68 4.11
C PRO A 79 23.37 -1.75 5.57
N ILE A 80 23.42 -0.62 6.26
CA ILE A 80 22.95 -0.42 7.63
C ILE A 80 21.85 0.63 7.59
N VAL A 81 20.63 0.20 7.91
CA VAL A 81 19.45 1.07 7.95
C VAL A 81 18.94 1.25 9.37
N ARG A 82 18.27 2.38 9.60
CA ARG A 82 17.52 2.67 10.81
C ARG A 82 16.10 3.05 10.42
N GLU A 83 15.12 2.49 11.12
CA GLU A 83 13.73 2.87 10.92
C GLU A 83 13.46 4.30 11.41
N ILE A 84 12.81 5.11 10.57
CA ILE A 84 12.32 6.46 10.92
C ILE A 84 10.83 6.53 10.61
N GLY A 85 10.02 6.64 11.67
CA GLY A 85 8.57 6.79 11.59
C GLY A 85 7.90 6.64 12.97
N PRO A 86 6.57 6.60 13.01
CA PRO A 86 5.68 6.76 11.87
C PRO A 86 5.54 8.22 11.43
N TYR A 87 5.38 8.43 10.12
CA TYR A 87 4.69 9.60 9.57
C TYR A 87 3.23 9.21 9.33
N VAL A 88 2.33 9.83 10.08
CA VAL A 88 0.91 9.44 10.16
C VAL A 88 0.07 10.38 9.31
N TYR A 89 -0.83 9.80 8.52
CA TYR A 89 -1.80 10.48 7.68
C TYR A 89 -3.19 9.97 8.00
N ASN A 90 -4.14 10.89 8.17
CA ASN A 90 -5.56 10.56 8.19
C ASN A 90 -5.99 10.32 6.73
N GLU A 91 -6.53 9.14 6.46
CA GLU A 91 -6.95 8.72 5.13
C GLU A 91 -8.48 8.81 4.98
N PHE A 92 -8.92 9.44 3.89
CA PHE A 92 -10.34 9.54 3.53
C PHE A 92 -10.54 8.96 2.14
N LYS A 93 -11.36 7.92 2.05
CA LYS A 93 -11.72 7.25 0.80
C LYS A 93 -13.14 7.62 0.41
N PHE A 94 -13.34 8.02 -0.84
CA PHE A 94 -14.64 8.34 -1.40
C PHE A 94 -14.84 7.53 -2.67
N ARG A 95 -15.97 6.82 -2.81
CA ARG A 95 -16.29 6.05 -4.01
C ARG A 95 -17.53 6.62 -4.69
N THR A 96 -17.47 6.69 -6.00
CA THR A 96 -18.59 7.14 -6.85
C THR A 96 -18.90 6.05 -7.86
N ILE A 97 -20.16 5.64 -7.94
CA ILE A 97 -20.63 4.69 -8.95
C ILE A 97 -20.55 5.34 -10.35
N ILE A 98 -19.91 4.66 -11.29
CA ILE A 98 -19.78 5.09 -12.68
C ILE A 98 -20.95 4.54 -13.50
N ASN A 99 -21.24 3.25 -13.36
CA ASN A 99 -22.31 2.58 -14.08
C ASN A 99 -22.90 1.44 -13.23
N TYR A 100 -24.10 1.00 -13.61
CA TYR A 100 -24.70 -0.24 -13.14
C TYR A 100 -25.01 -1.10 -14.35
N THR A 101 -24.67 -2.39 -14.28
CA THR A 101 -24.90 -3.37 -15.33
C THR A 101 -25.90 -4.40 -14.84
N GLU A 102 -27.17 -4.20 -15.21
CA GLU A 102 -28.29 -5.05 -14.74
C GLU A 102 -28.12 -6.52 -15.12
N THR A 103 -27.57 -6.81 -16.29
CA THR A 103 -27.43 -8.19 -16.80
C THR A 103 -26.47 -9.04 -15.98
N SER A 104 -25.47 -8.43 -15.34
CA SER A 104 -24.47 -9.11 -14.53
C SER A 104 -24.61 -8.83 -13.04
N ASP A 105 -25.59 -8.01 -12.63
CA ASP A 105 -25.74 -7.51 -11.25
C ASP A 105 -24.42 -6.91 -10.70
N THR A 106 -23.79 -6.03 -11.50
CA THR A 106 -22.51 -5.40 -11.15
C THR A 106 -22.59 -3.89 -11.25
N PHE A 107 -21.73 -3.18 -10.50
CA PHE A 107 -21.50 -1.75 -10.69
C PHE A 107 -20.00 -1.46 -10.81
N ASP A 108 -19.64 -0.54 -11.69
CA ASP A 108 -18.29 0.02 -11.72
C ASP A 108 -18.25 1.25 -10.82
N PHE A 109 -17.12 1.44 -10.14
CA PHE A 109 -16.91 2.60 -9.28
C PHE A 109 -15.54 3.22 -9.51
N PHE A 110 -15.45 4.50 -9.21
CA PHE A 110 -14.21 5.24 -9.10
C PHE A 110 -13.94 5.52 -7.62
N GLU A 111 -12.74 5.21 -7.15
CA GLU A 111 -12.29 5.53 -5.79
C GLU A 111 -11.33 6.73 -5.83
N LYS A 112 -11.53 7.66 -4.90
CA LYS A 112 -10.65 8.77 -4.62
C LYS A 112 -10.17 8.70 -3.19
N THR A 113 -8.85 8.74 -3.01
CA THR A 113 -8.21 8.80 -1.71
C THR A 113 -7.69 10.21 -1.43
N GLN A 114 -7.72 10.62 -0.17
CA GLN A 114 -7.09 11.85 0.30
C GLN A 114 -6.32 11.57 1.59
N LEU A 115 -5.06 11.97 1.62
CA LEU A 115 -4.19 11.84 2.78
C LEU A 115 -3.91 13.21 3.41
N PHE A 116 -4.18 13.35 4.70
CA PHE A 116 -3.89 14.56 5.47
C PHE A 116 -2.91 14.25 6.59
N PHE A 117 -1.75 14.91 6.56
CA PHE A 117 -0.70 14.70 7.56
C PHE A 117 -1.19 15.02 8.98
N ASN A 118 -0.90 14.12 9.92
CA ASN A 118 -1.25 14.22 11.33
C ASN A 118 0.04 14.33 12.17
N ALA A 119 0.45 15.56 12.46
CA ALA A 119 1.70 15.84 13.18
C ALA A 119 1.69 15.32 14.63
N GLU A 120 0.52 15.30 15.27
CA GLU A 120 0.35 14.84 16.66
C GLU A 120 0.60 13.33 16.76
N GLU A 121 -0.10 12.54 15.95
CA GLU A 121 0.08 11.08 15.90
C GLU A 121 1.44 10.65 15.30
N SER A 122 2.10 11.54 14.57
CA SER A 122 3.48 11.33 14.09
C SER A 122 4.54 11.52 15.18
N GLY A 123 4.14 11.82 16.42
CA GLY A 123 5.04 12.05 17.55
C GLY A 123 5.86 13.33 17.41
N GLY A 124 5.29 14.38 16.81
CA GLY A 124 5.96 15.67 16.61
C GLY A 124 6.90 15.72 15.41
N ARG A 125 6.97 14.65 14.60
CA ARG A 125 7.69 14.64 13.32
C ARG A 125 7.04 15.58 12.31
N SER A 126 7.81 15.98 11.32
CA SER A 126 7.39 16.89 10.24
C SER A 126 7.63 16.25 8.89
N GLU A 127 6.75 16.50 7.92
CA GLU A 127 7.02 16.08 6.52
C GLU A 127 8.25 16.81 5.92
N ASN A 128 8.74 17.87 6.58
CA ASN A 128 9.99 18.54 6.22
C ASN A 128 11.24 17.88 6.82
N ASP A 129 11.09 16.83 7.63
CA ASP A 129 12.22 16.06 8.13
C ASP A 129 12.97 15.40 6.95
N PHE A 130 14.29 15.23 7.11
CA PHE A 130 15.13 14.65 6.08
C PHE A 130 15.42 13.18 6.37
N VAL A 131 15.40 12.37 5.31
CA VAL A 131 15.80 10.96 5.31
C VAL A 131 16.82 10.73 4.20
N THR A 132 17.79 9.84 4.47
CA THR A 132 18.73 9.35 3.45
C THR A 132 18.20 8.04 2.91
N VAL A 133 17.76 8.04 1.65
CA VAL A 133 17.21 6.86 0.99
C VAL A 133 17.99 6.56 -0.27
N ILE A 134 17.95 5.30 -0.71
CA ILE A 134 18.41 4.97 -2.06
C ILE A 134 17.55 5.72 -3.08
N ASN A 135 18.17 6.22 -4.14
CA ASN A 135 17.49 6.88 -5.24
C ASN A 135 16.70 5.85 -6.05
N SER A 136 15.53 5.47 -5.52
CA SER A 136 14.69 4.41 -6.06
C SER A 136 14.25 4.73 -7.50
N ALA A 137 14.03 6.00 -7.81
CA ALA A 137 13.74 6.46 -9.16
C ALA A 137 14.87 6.04 -10.12
N LEU A 138 16.09 6.49 -9.82
CA LEU A 138 17.28 6.24 -10.63
C LEU A 138 17.48 4.74 -10.89
N ILE A 139 17.47 3.95 -9.82
CA ILE A 139 17.73 2.50 -9.90
C ILE A 139 16.63 1.78 -10.67
N THR A 140 15.36 2.04 -10.37
CA THR A 140 14.26 1.36 -11.04
C THR A 140 14.20 1.73 -12.52
N ILE A 141 14.32 3.02 -12.83
CA ILE A 141 14.30 3.51 -14.21
C ILE A 141 15.43 2.88 -15.00
N GLY A 142 16.66 2.93 -14.47
CA GLY A 142 17.80 2.38 -15.14
C GLY A 142 17.72 0.87 -15.33
N ASN A 143 17.29 0.12 -14.30
CA ASN A 143 17.10 -1.32 -14.41
C ASN A 143 16.07 -1.68 -15.50
N ASN A 144 14.98 -0.91 -15.58
CA ASN A 144 13.93 -1.15 -16.57
C ASN A 144 14.35 -0.82 -18.00
N ILE A 145 15.01 0.32 -18.19
CA ILE A 145 15.60 0.68 -19.49
C ILE A 145 16.59 -0.40 -19.91
N GLU A 146 17.54 -0.75 -19.04
CA GLU A 146 18.53 -1.78 -19.33
C GLU A 146 17.85 -3.12 -19.67
N ASP A 147 16.87 -3.58 -18.90
CA ASP A 147 16.16 -4.83 -19.15
C ASP A 147 15.39 -4.81 -20.50
N GLN A 148 14.85 -3.66 -20.92
CA GLN A 148 14.15 -3.52 -22.20
C GLN A 148 15.09 -3.48 -23.41
N ILE A 149 16.24 -2.79 -23.30
CA ILE A 149 17.17 -2.59 -24.41
C ILE A 149 18.44 -3.45 -24.35
N LYS A 150 18.56 -4.39 -23.39
CA LYS A 150 19.73 -5.27 -23.21
C LYS A 150 20.17 -6.03 -24.46
N HIS A 151 19.24 -6.29 -25.39
CA HIS A 151 19.54 -6.99 -26.65
C HIS A 151 20.20 -6.06 -27.71
N GLN A 152 20.25 -4.75 -27.47
CA GLN A 152 20.78 -3.73 -28.38
C GLN A 152 21.93 -2.98 -27.68
N THR A 153 23.03 -3.67 -27.40
CA THR A 153 24.14 -3.19 -26.55
C THR A 153 24.65 -1.78 -26.92
N SER A 154 24.76 -1.46 -28.21
CA SER A 154 25.21 -0.13 -28.65
C SER A 154 24.28 1.00 -28.22
N LYS A 155 22.97 0.74 -28.10
CA LYS A 155 22.00 1.75 -27.64
C LYS A 155 21.99 1.92 -26.13
N VAL A 156 22.49 0.93 -25.37
CA VAL A 156 22.51 1.01 -23.90
C VAL A 156 23.54 2.05 -23.47
N ASP A 157 24.75 1.97 -24.02
CA ASP A 157 25.81 2.95 -23.71
C ASP A 157 25.37 4.38 -24.08
N ASP A 158 24.79 4.58 -25.28
CA ASP A 158 24.29 5.90 -25.74
C ASP A 158 23.15 6.46 -24.85
N VAL A 159 22.23 5.61 -24.37
CA VAL A 159 21.08 6.07 -23.57
C VAL A 159 21.52 6.51 -22.18
N PHE A 160 22.49 5.80 -21.59
CA PHE A 160 22.99 6.10 -20.24
C PHE A 160 24.19 7.05 -20.23
N GLU A 161 24.64 7.52 -21.40
CA GLU A 161 25.67 8.54 -21.50
C GLU A 161 25.25 9.77 -20.69
N HIS A 162 26.14 10.25 -19.81
CA HIS A 162 25.91 11.38 -18.89
C HIS A 162 24.75 11.21 -17.90
N PHE A 163 24.06 10.07 -17.87
CA PHE A 163 22.92 9.85 -16.98
C PHE A 163 23.31 9.93 -15.51
N LEU A 164 24.50 9.44 -15.14
CA LEU A 164 24.96 9.47 -13.74
C LEU A 164 25.62 10.77 -13.32
N ASP A 165 25.94 11.67 -14.24
CA ASP A 165 26.67 12.91 -13.92
C ASP A 165 25.82 13.85 -13.06
N ASP A 166 24.49 13.75 -13.18
CA ASP A 166 23.52 14.59 -12.48
C ASP A 166 22.96 13.94 -11.19
N TYR A 167 23.22 12.65 -10.93
CA TYR A 167 22.54 11.92 -9.84
C TYR A 167 23.46 11.06 -8.99
N ASP A 168 23.19 11.12 -7.68
CA ASP A 168 23.75 10.17 -6.72
C ASP A 168 22.81 8.96 -6.51
N LEU A 169 23.42 7.81 -6.22
CA LEU A 169 22.77 6.55 -5.88
C LEU A 169 21.95 6.64 -4.59
N PHE A 170 22.35 7.51 -3.68
CA PHE A 170 21.63 7.81 -2.44
C PHE A 170 21.33 9.30 -2.39
N ILE A 171 20.13 9.63 -1.92
CA ILE A 171 19.67 11.01 -1.81
C ILE A 171 19.25 11.30 -0.38
N LYS A 172 19.61 12.50 0.07
CA LYS A 172 19.07 13.07 1.30
C LYS A 172 17.96 14.04 0.93
N ALA A 173 16.71 13.66 1.18
CA ALA A 173 15.54 14.40 0.74
C ALA A 173 14.54 14.57 1.88
N ARG A 174 13.64 15.56 1.76
CA ARG A 174 12.53 15.71 2.70
C ARG A 174 11.57 14.55 2.52
N VAL A 175 10.97 14.10 3.62
CA VAL A 175 9.92 13.08 3.62
C VAL A 175 8.82 13.43 2.63
N ARG A 176 8.35 14.68 2.64
CA ARG A 176 7.33 15.16 1.71
C ARG A 176 7.73 15.02 0.24
N ASP A 177 9.00 15.25 -0.09
CA ASP A 177 9.49 15.16 -1.47
C ASP A 177 9.55 13.70 -1.94
N VAL A 178 9.98 12.77 -1.07
CA VAL A 178 10.01 11.33 -1.39
C VAL A 178 8.58 10.78 -1.59
N LEU A 179 7.64 11.20 -0.75
CA LEU A 179 6.28 10.68 -0.76
C LEU A 179 5.37 11.35 -1.80
N PHE A 180 5.37 12.68 -1.91
CA PHE A 180 4.32 13.42 -2.63
C PHE A 180 4.85 14.54 -3.55
N ASP A 181 5.67 15.44 -3.03
CA ASP A 181 6.10 16.65 -3.76
C ASP A 181 7.10 16.33 -4.88
N GLY A 182 7.71 15.16 -4.83
CA GLY A 182 8.54 14.59 -5.87
C GLY A 182 9.95 15.16 -5.96
N ILE A 183 10.91 14.26 -6.14
CA ILE A 183 12.31 14.54 -6.42
C ILE A 183 12.44 14.87 -7.91
N VAL A 184 13.12 15.96 -8.22
CA VAL A 184 13.29 16.43 -9.60
C VAL A 184 14.28 15.54 -10.34
N ILE A 185 13.88 15.10 -11.54
CA ILE A 185 14.72 14.47 -12.55
C ILE A 185 14.92 15.54 -13.62
N ASN A 186 16.12 16.13 -13.63
CA ASN A 186 16.55 17.10 -14.63
C ASN A 186 16.61 16.44 -16.03
N CYS A 187 15.78 16.95 -16.93
CA CYS A 187 15.70 16.52 -18.33
C CYS A 187 16.19 17.60 -19.30
N SER A 188 16.69 18.71 -18.77
CA SER A 188 17.17 19.86 -19.55
C SER A 188 18.63 19.71 -19.98
N ASN A 189 19.40 18.81 -19.33
CA ASN A 189 20.78 18.46 -19.63
C ASN A 189 20.90 17.23 -20.58
N GLU A 190 22.10 16.70 -20.76
CA GLU A 190 22.46 15.56 -21.65
C GLU A 190 21.76 14.21 -21.29
N SER A 191 21.01 14.13 -20.19
CA SER A 191 20.11 13.01 -19.84
C SER A 191 18.89 12.84 -20.77
N GLY A 192 18.90 13.48 -21.95
CA GLY A 192 17.75 13.65 -22.83
C GLY A 192 17.12 12.34 -23.31
N LEU A 193 17.92 11.30 -23.60
CA LEU A 193 17.41 10.00 -24.06
C LEU A 193 16.67 9.24 -22.95
N VAL A 194 17.19 9.24 -21.73
CA VAL A 194 16.48 8.66 -20.57
C VAL A 194 15.16 9.38 -20.35
N CYS A 195 15.17 10.71 -20.37
CA CYS A 195 13.94 11.48 -20.17
C CYS A 195 12.91 11.30 -21.30
N LEU A 196 13.33 11.10 -22.55
CA LEU A 196 12.43 10.73 -23.64
C LEU A 196 11.76 9.39 -23.35
N TYR A 197 12.54 8.39 -22.91
CA TYR A 197 12.02 7.09 -22.55
C TYR A 197 11.01 7.18 -21.39
N LEU A 198 11.34 7.94 -20.34
CA LEU A 198 10.45 8.17 -19.21
C LEU A 198 9.13 8.84 -19.59
N LYS A 199 9.17 9.82 -20.50
CA LYS A 199 7.98 10.50 -21.01
C LYS A 199 7.08 9.55 -21.82
N THR A 200 7.64 8.53 -22.47
CA THR A 200 6.87 7.52 -23.22
C THR A 200 6.21 6.46 -22.34
N GLU A 201 6.79 6.15 -21.19
CA GLU A 201 6.36 5.05 -20.32
C GLU A 201 5.16 5.37 -19.42
N GLN A 202 4.84 6.66 -19.20
CA GLN A 202 3.67 7.15 -18.44
C GLN A 202 3.39 6.36 -17.15
N THR A 203 4.32 6.40 -16.19
CA THR A 203 4.15 5.75 -14.88
C THR A 203 3.46 6.70 -13.89
N GLU A 204 2.69 6.16 -12.95
CA GLU A 204 1.99 6.95 -11.91
C GLU A 204 2.93 7.61 -10.90
N PHE A 205 4.19 7.18 -10.88
CA PHE A 205 5.21 7.72 -10.00
C PHE A 205 5.92 8.95 -10.59
N LEU A 206 5.77 9.19 -11.90
CA LEU A 206 6.38 10.30 -12.62
C LEU A 206 5.34 11.33 -13.03
N ARG A 207 5.68 12.60 -12.84
CA ARG A 207 4.84 13.72 -13.29
C ARG A 207 5.65 14.78 -14.05
N PRO A 208 5.08 15.39 -15.10
CA PRO A 208 5.72 16.53 -15.77
C PRO A 208 5.95 17.72 -14.83
N PHE A 209 7.11 18.36 -14.94
CA PHE A 209 7.45 19.60 -14.23
C PHE A 209 8.24 20.53 -15.16
N GLY A 210 7.53 21.35 -15.93
CA GLY A 210 8.16 22.12 -17.01
C GLY A 210 8.79 21.19 -18.05
N ASN A 211 10.10 21.33 -18.29
CA ASN A 211 10.85 20.41 -19.17
C ASN A 211 11.29 19.13 -18.45
N ASP A 212 11.31 19.15 -17.13
CA ASP A 212 11.80 18.12 -16.24
C ASP A 212 10.67 17.18 -15.79
N LEU A 213 11.03 16.16 -15.03
CA LEU A 213 10.09 15.24 -14.39
C LEU A 213 10.25 15.29 -12.87
N LYS A 214 9.19 14.91 -12.15
CA LYS A 214 9.25 14.69 -10.71
C LYS A 214 8.87 13.26 -10.39
N PHE A 215 9.65 12.61 -9.54
CA PHE A 215 9.43 11.26 -9.06
C PHE A 215 9.00 11.25 -7.59
N SER A 216 7.91 10.55 -7.27
CA SER A 216 7.42 10.38 -5.90
C SER A 216 6.61 9.10 -5.77
N ILE A 217 6.68 8.46 -4.60
CA ILE A 217 6.08 7.13 -4.37
C ILE A 217 4.54 7.19 -4.35
N PHE A 218 3.95 8.25 -3.78
CA PHE A 218 2.52 8.36 -3.51
C PHE A 218 1.85 9.61 -4.11
N ASN A 219 2.47 10.30 -5.07
CA ASN A 219 1.86 11.46 -5.71
C ASN A 219 0.49 11.15 -6.34
N HIS A 220 0.29 9.94 -6.87
CA HIS A 220 -0.98 9.55 -7.46
C HIS A 220 -2.11 9.54 -6.43
N ILE A 221 -1.83 9.18 -5.15
CA ILE A 221 -2.85 9.03 -4.11
C ILE A 221 -3.65 10.31 -3.88
N ASN A 222 -3.02 11.50 -3.96
CA ASN A 222 -3.69 12.78 -3.77
C ASN A 222 -4.35 13.30 -5.06
N GLY A 223 -5.47 12.69 -5.45
CA GLY A 223 -6.41 13.27 -6.40
C GLY A 223 -6.56 12.57 -7.75
N THR A 224 -5.86 11.45 -8.00
CA THR A 224 -6.07 10.60 -9.17
C THR A 224 -5.99 9.13 -8.81
N MET A 225 -6.73 8.25 -9.46
CA MET A 225 -6.44 6.82 -9.38
C MET A 225 -6.57 6.26 -10.79
N ASN A 226 -5.45 5.95 -11.42
CA ASN A 226 -5.43 5.34 -12.74
C ASN A 226 -4.47 4.15 -12.75
N LEU A 227 -4.86 3.08 -12.04
CA LEU A 227 -4.14 1.81 -11.90
C LEU A 227 -3.97 1.02 -13.21
N LYS A 228 -4.07 1.64 -14.38
CA LYS A 228 -3.87 0.94 -15.67
C LYS A 228 -2.42 0.48 -15.85
N ASN A 229 -1.44 1.19 -15.31
CA ASN A 229 -0.03 1.00 -15.62
C ASN A 229 0.89 1.03 -14.37
N CYS A 230 0.68 0.13 -13.40
CA CYS A 230 1.76 -0.28 -12.50
C CYS A 230 2.87 -1.09 -13.21
N LYS A 231 2.80 -1.23 -14.54
CA LYS A 231 3.84 -1.82 -15.36
C LYS A 231 4.98 -0.81 -15.48
N ASN A 232 6.21 -1.32 -15.35
CA ASN A 232 7.45 -0.61 -15.63
C ASN A 232 8.04 0.27 -14.51
N MET A 233 7.78 -0.09 -13.25
CA MET A 233 8.70 0.22 -12.16
C MET A 233 9.07 -1.06 -11.41
N ALA A 234 10.36 -1.42 -11.43
CA ALA A 234 10.95 -2.54 -10.70
C ALA A 234 10.96 -2.26 -9.18
N ILE A 235 9.77 -2.22 -8.58
CA ILE A 235 9.57 -2.15 -7.13
C ILE A 235 9.03 -3.51 -6.67
N ILE A 236 9.63 -4.07 -5.63
CA ILE A 236 9.25 -5.35 -5.05
C ILE A 236 8.51 -5.09 -3.74
N LEU A 237 7.34 -5.70 -3.60
CA LEU A 237 6.56 -5.66 -2.36
C LEU A 237 6.90 -6.85 -1.46
N SER A 238 6.99 -6.60 -0.16
CA SER A 238 7.12 -7.64 0.88
C SER A 238 6.33 -7.26 2.13
N HIS A 239 6.30 -8.12 3.14
CA HIS A 239 5.92 -7.67 4.48
C HIS A 239 7.02 -6.78 5.09
N PRO A 240 6.67 -5.91 6.06
CA PRO A 240 7.65 -5.12 6.79
C PRO A 240 8.76 -5.96 7.40
N HIS A 241 9.99 -5.44 7.33
CA HIS A 241 11.22 -6.11 7.75
C HIS A 241 11.43 -7.49 7.14
N PHE A 242 10.83 -7.76 5.98
CA PHE A 242 10.78 -9.09 5.36
C PHE A 242 10.22 -10.18 6.31
N TYR A 243 9.22 -9.84 7.15
CA TYR A 243 8.50 -10.84 7.94
C TYR A 243 7.97 -11.97 7.03
N LEU A 244 8.19 -13.23 7.41
CA LEU A 244 7.95 -14.45 6.60
C LEU A 244 8.79 -14.56 5.30
N GLY A 245 9.76 -13.68 5.09
CA GLY A 245 10.72 -13.75 4.00
C GLY A 245 11.86 -14.74 4.28
N ASP A 246 12.59 -15.08 3.22
CA ASP A 246 13.79 -15.92 3.31
C ASP A 246 14.93 -15.23 4.07
N ASP A 247 15.73 -16.00 4.83
CA ASP A 247 16.89 -15.52 5.58
C ASP A 247 17.88 -14.74 4.71
N VAL A 248 17.97 -15.04 3.40
CA VAL A 248 18.80 -14.29 2.45
C VAL A 248 18.40 -12.82 2.38
N LEU A 249 17.11 -12.49 2.48
CA LEU A 249 16.61 -11.11 2.47
C LEU A 249 17.02 -10.38 3.76
N LEU A 250 16.91 -11.05 4.90
CA LEU A 250 17.32 -10.51 6.20
C LEU A 250 18.84 -10.31 6.29
N ASN A 251 19.61 -11.19 5.66
CA ASN A 251 21.06 -11.12 5.65
C ASN A 251 21.63 -10.05 4.71
N TYR A 252 20.82 -9.51 3.81
CA TYR A 252 21.25 -8.47 2.87
C TYR A 252 21.50 -7.13 3.58
N VAL A 253 20.60 -6.71 4.49
CA VAL A 253 20.65 -5.41 5.19
C VAL A 253 20.72 -5.61 6.70
N GLN A 254 21.49 -4.78 7.40
CA GLN A 254 21.51 -4.70 8.86
C GLN A 254 20.51 -3.65 9.35
N GLY A 255 19.82 -3.95 10.46
CA GLY A 255 18.81 -3.04 11.05
C GLY A 255 17.37 -3.52 10.89
N LEU A 256 17.16 -4.70 10.29
CA LEU A 256 15.84 -5.31 10.17
C LEU A 256 15.51 -6.19 11.39
N SER A 257 14.29 -6.08 11.92
CA SER A 257 13.78 -6.86 13.05
C SER A 257 12.34 -7.33 12.76
N PRO A 258 12.14 -8.45 12.06
CA PRO A 258 10.80 -8.93 11.74
C PRO A 258 10.06 -9.42 13.00
N GLU A 259 8.93 -8.79 13.32
CA GLU A 259 8.10 -9.14 14.46
C GLU A 259 6.65 -9.38 14.03
N LYS A 260 6.12 -10.58 14.31
CA LYS A 260 4.74 -10.96 13.93
C LYS A 260 3.69 -9.93 14.36
N LYS A 261 3.77 -9.47 15.61
CA LYS A 261 2.76 -8.59 16.22
C LYS A 261 2.55 -7.28 15.45
N ILE A 262 3.60 -6.74 14.85
CA ILE A 262 3.59 -5.42 14.20
C ILE A 262 3.79 -5.49 12.68
N HIS A 263 4.22 -6.63 12.12
CA HIS A 263 4.51 -6.77 10.69
C HIS A 263 3.60 -7.76 9.96
N GLU A 264 2.73 -8.49 10.65
CA GLU A 264 1.72 -9.36 10.02
C GLU A 264 0.55 -8.53 9.48
N SER A 265 0.15 -8.75 8.24
CA SER A 265 -1.08 -8.15 7.70
C SER A 265 -2.27 -9.06 8.00
N PHE A 266 -3.39 -8.48 8.42
CA PHE A 266 -4.61 -9.24 8.69
C PHE A 266 -5.85 -8.44 8.30
N ILE A 267 -6.91 -9.16 7.95
CA ILE A 267 -8.25 -8.63 7.74
C ILE A 267 -9.21 -9.53 8.50
N THR A 268 -9.98 -8.94 9.40
CA THR A 268 -10.99 -9.66 10.17
C THR A 268 -12.35 -9.43 9.54
N LEU A 269 -13.00 -10.52 9.15
CA LEU A 269 -14.30 -10.52 8.48
C LEU A 269 -15.39 -11.06 9.41
N GLY A 270 -16.57 -10.46 9.38
CA GLY A 270 -17.77 -11.03 9.98
C GLY A 270 -18.17 -12.31 9.26
N ALA A 271 -18.08 -13.47 9.91
CA ALA A 271 -18.22 -14.79 9.25
C ALA A 271 -19.54 -15.00 8.48
N ARG A 272 -20.61 -14.31 8.86
CA ARG A 272 -21.92 -14.38 8.18
C ARG A 272 -22.14 -13.26 7.16
N SER A 273 -21.64 -12.05 7.43
CA SER A 273 -21.91 -10.87 6.61
C SER A 273 -20.83 -10.60 5.55
N GLY A 274 -19.61 -11.12 5.74
CA GLY A 274 -18.45 -10.78 4.91
C GLY A 274 -17.91 -9.37 5.13
N ILE A 275 -18.49 -8.61 6.07
CA ILE A 275 -18.08 -7.22 6.35
C ILE A 275 -16.72 -7.22 7.03
N ILE A 276 -15.86 -6.27 6.64
CA ILE A 276 -14.58 -6.04 7.29
C ILE A 276 -14.82 -5.33 8.63
N LEU A 277 -14.44 -5.98 9.73
CA LEU A 277 -14.57 -5.42 11.08
C LEU A 277 -13.36 -4.58 11.45
N ASN A 278 -12.16 -5.09 11.19
CA ASN A 278 -10.91 -4.39 11.40
C ASN A 278 -9.83 -5.00 10.51
N TYR A 279 -8.86 -4.20 10.12
CA TYR A 279 -7.70 -4.68 9.40
C TYR A 279 -6.46 -3.86 9.70
N ALA A 280 -5.33 -4.51 9.48
CA ALA A 280 -4.05 -3.87 9.30
C ALA A 280 -3.43 -4.43 8.02
N VAL A 281 -3.36 -3.62 6.97
CA VAL A 281 -2.69 -3.97 5.73
C VAL A 281 -1.31 -3.33 5.75
N ARG A 282 -0.27 -4.17 5.75
CA ARG A 282 1.12 -3.76 5.90
C ARG A 282 1.96 -4.28 4.73
N PHE A 283 2.68 -3.38 4.08
CA PHE A 283 3.57 -3.74 2.98
C PHE A 283 4.79 -2.83 2.94
N GLN A 284 5.90 -3.41 2.49
CA GLN A 284 7.20 -2.78 2.34
C GLN A 284 7.56 -2.67 0.87
N PHE A 285 8.07 -1.49 0.50
CA PHE A 285 8.58 -1.19 -0.83
C PHE A 285 10.07 -1.41 -0.85
N ASN A 286 10.52 -2.18 -1.84
CA ASN A 286 11.91 -2.54 -2.00
C ASN A 286 12.38 -2.33 -3.45
N VAL A 287 13.66 -2.06 -3.63
CA VAL A 287 14.28 -1.89 -4.94
C VAL A 287 15.31 -3.00 -5.16
N PRO A 288 15.24 -3.76 -6.26
CA PRO A 288 16.26 -4.75 -6.59
C PRO A 288 17.54 -4.04 -7.05
N ILE A 289 18.64 -4.33 -6.37
CA ILE A 289 19.98 -3.88 -6.75
C ILE A 289 20.63 -4.97 -7.60
N LYS A 290 20.91 -4.63 -8.85
CA LYS A 290 21.70 -5.43 -9.79
C LYS A 290 23.01 -4.70 -10.05
N ARG A 291 24.08 -5.44 -10.34
CA ARG A 291 25.35 -4.82 -10.79
C ARG A 291 25.17 -4.31 -12.21
N ASN A 292 25.23 -2.99 -12.36
CA ASN A 292 25.12 -2.33 -13.65
C ASN A 292 26.16 -1.19 -13.72
N LYS A 293 27.02 -1.22 -14.76
CA LYS A 293 28.04 -0.20 -15.02
C LYS A 293 27.44 1.17 -15.38
N HIS A 294 26.31 1.18 -16.07
CA HIS A 294 25.59 2.37 -16.51
C HIS A 294 24.83 3.06 -15.37
N LEU A 295 24.62 2.36 -14.25
CA LEU A 295 23.97 2.91 -13.06
C LEU A 295 24.92 3.19 -11.89
N GLY A 296 26.21 2.91 -12.04
CA GLY A 296 27.17 3.10 -10.95
C GLY A 296 27.04 2.08 -9.82
N THR A 297 26.21 1.04 -9.99
CA THR A 297 25.96 0.00 -8.98
C THR A 297 26.93 -1.19 -9.10
N THR A 298 27.97 -1.11 -9.92
CA THR A 298 28.91 -2.21 -10.20
C THR A 298 29.55 -2.79 -8.94
N ASN A 299 29.90 -1.93 -7.98
CA ASN A 299 30.55 -2.34 -6.74
C ASN A 299 29.55 -2.69 -5.63
N MET A 300 28.27 -2.35 -5.80
CA MET A 300 27.25 -2.63 -4.79
C MET A 300 26.95 -4.14 -4.71
N ARG A 301 26.54 -4.58 -3.52
CA ARG A 301 26.05 -5.94 -3.32
C ARG A 301 24.67 -6.10 -3.96
N GLU A 302 24.50 -7.16 -4.75
CA GLU A 302 23.19 -7.50 -5.32
C GLU A 302 22.23 -8.01 -4.24
N GLY A 303 20.97 -7.61 -4.34
CA GLY A 303 19.93 -7.99 -3.38
C GLY A 303 18.73 -7.06 -3.41
N ILE A 304 17.86 -7.18 -2.41
CA ILE A 304 16.60 -6.45 -2.32
C ILE A 304 16.74 -5.36 -1.27
N PHE A 305 16.86 -4.10 -1.70
CA PHE A 305 17.10 -2.97 -0.83
C PHE A 305 15.78 -2.40 -0.29
N PRO A 306 15.55 -2.38 1.04
CA PRO A 306 14.33 -1.86 1.62
C PRO A 306 14.33 -0.32 1.61
N VAL A 307 13.22 0.29 1.18
CA VAL A 307 13.10 1.76 1.07
C VAL A 307 12.23 2.31 2.19
N LEU A 308 11.01 1.82 2.27
CA LEU A 308 10.04 2.19 3.30
C LEU A 308 9.00 1.09 3.45
N TRP A 309 8.27 1.09 4.54
CA TRP A 309 7.07 0.29 4.70
C TRP A 309 5.91 1.15 5.18
N THR A 310 4.71 0.65 4.92
CA THR A 310 3.46 1.34 5.18
C THR A 310 2.50 0.45 5.94
N GLU A 311 1.63 1.07 6.71
CA GLU A 311 0.58 0.44 7.48
C GLU A 311 -0.70 1.23 7.29
N GLU A 312 -1.69 0.60 6.68
CA GLU A 312 -3.07 1.09 6.63
C GLU A 312 -3.87 0.32 7.68
N ILE A 313 -4.40 1.04 8.67
CA ILE A 313 -5.25 0.46 9.72
C ILE A 313 -6.63 1.09 9.67
N GLN A 314 -7.64 0.25 9.81
CA GLN A 314 -8.99 0.65 10.12
C GLN A 314 -9.46 -0.12 11.35
N GLU A 315 -9.86 0.63 12.37
CA GLU A 315 -10.50 0.10 13.59
C GLU A 315 -11.96 0.57 13.59
N LEU A 316 -12.90 -0.38 13.69
CA LEU A 316 -14.30 -0.01 13.94
C LEU A 316 -14.39 0.58 15.36
N ASP A 317 -14.93 1.80 15.48
CA ASP A 317 -15.35 2.30 16.80
C ASP A 317 -16.41 1.34 17.36
N GLU A 318 -16.33 0.98 18.66
CA GLU A 318 -17.23 0.04 19.37
C GLU A 318 -18.73 0.43 19.38
N LYS A 319 -19.15 1.44 18.60
CA LYS A 319 -20.53 1.93 18.53
C LYS A 319 -21.48 1.05 17.70
N PHE A 320 -21.07 -0.15 17.29
CA PHE A 320 -21.87 -1.08 16.49
C PHE A 320 -22.19 -2.38 17.24
#